data_AF-I3T4Q6-F1
#
_entry.id   AF-I3T4Q6-F1
#
_cell.length_a   1.000
_cell.length_b   1.000
_cell.length_c   1.000
_cell.angle_alpha   90.00
_cell.angle_beta   90.00
_cell.angle_gamma   90.00
#
_symmetry.space_group_name_H-M   'P 1'
#
loop_
_entity.id
_entity.type
_entity.pdbx_description
1 polymer ?
#
loop_
_entity_poly.entity_id
_entity_poly.type
_entity_poly.pdbx_seq_one_letter_code
_entity_poly.pdbx_strand_id
1 'polypeptide(L)'
;MALRNSSETLSSNSSDSPNLNTEQRSKLYDKMARDLDEHGAAFMKHGETSQSLTISDIFTVKDGYVTPVLKAANPPVRANILYLSTEFSVPIAEAVKSIFSPHFEKAIWFQNSTMYHFSMFHASHHIVPVPASKEEIEVEASSVKAVAAMLCPLKIVLDRVF
;
A
#
# COMPACT_ATOMS: atom_id res chain seq x y z
N MET A 1 -6.32 -40.69 25.98
CA MET A 1 -5.29 -41.61 25.47
C MET A 1 -4.19 -40.76 24.83
N ALA A 2 -2.94 -41.15 25.04
CA ALA A 2 -1.74 -40.30 25.03
C ALA A 2 -1.39 -39.57 23.72
N LEU A 3 -0.73 -38.43 23.91
CA LEU A 3 0.11 -37.68 22.95
C LEU A 3 1.12 -38.60 22.24
N ARG A 4 1.29 -38.43 20.93
CA ARG A 4 2.52 -38.84 20.23
C ARG A 4 3.06 -37.70 19.38
N ASN A 5 4.22 -37.24 19.82
CA ASN A 5 5.24 -36.51 19.08
C ASN A 5 5.62 -37.25 17.79
N SER A 6 5.72 -36.49 16.70
CA SER A 6 6.68 -36.74 15.63
C SER A 6 7.24 -35.38 15.19
N SER A 7 8.31 -34.97 15.86
CA SER A 7 9.16 -33.87 15.40
C SER A 7 10.01 -34.38 14.24
N GLU A 8 9.62 -34.05 13.01
CA GLU A 8 10.56 -34.02 11.88
C GLU A 8 10.84 -32.55 11.54
N THR A 9 11.98 -32.11 12.04
CA THR A 9 12.62 -30.83 11.71
C THR A 9 13.05 -30.84 10.24
N LEU A 10 12.22 -30.30 9.36
CA LEU A 10 12.67 -29.76 8.09
C LEU A 10 13.26 -28.37 8.34
N SER A 11 14.59 -28.32 8.37
CA SER A 11 15.36 -27.08 8.42
C SER A 11 15.19 -26.30 7.10
N SER A 12 14.19 -25.42 7.02
CA SER A 12 14.19 -24.34 6.04
C SER A 12 14.86 -23.12 6.65
N ASN A 13 16.18 -23.02 6.49
CA ASN A 13 16.89 -21.75 6.67
C ASN A 13 16.46 -20.79 5.55
N SER A 14 15.36 -20.09 5.75
CA SER A 14 15.05 -18.81 5.08
C SER A 14 14.87 -17.79 6.19
N SER A 15 15.99 -17.42 6.81
CA SER A 15 16.08 -16.20 7.60
C SER A 15 16.38 -15.04 6.64
N ASP A 16 15.41 -14.70 5.79
CA ASP A 16 15.41 -13.37 5.18
C ASP A 16 15.15 -12.38 6.30
N SER A 17 16.25 -11.92 6.92
CA SER A 17 16.15 -11.02 8.06
C SER A 17 15.49 -9.72 7.59
N PRO A 18 14.44 -9.23 8.28
CA PRO A 18 13.78 -7.97 7.93
C PRO A 18 14.77 -6.79 7.85
N ASN A 19 15.86 -6.86 8.63
CA ASN A 19 16.91 -5.85 8.69
C ASN A 19 17.72 -5.71 7.38
N LEU A 20 17.96 -6.80 6.66
CA LEU A 20 18.71 -6.77 5.39
C LEU A 20 17.93 -6.03 4.29
N ASN A 21 16.62 -6.29 4.21
CA ASN A 21 15.74 -5.61 3.26
C ASN A 21 15.60 -4.11 3.57
N THR A 22 15.50 -3.74 4.85
CA THR A 22 15.43 -2.33 5.26
C THR A 22 16.74 -1.59 4.94
N GLU A 23 17.89 -2.19 5.22
CA GLU A 23 19.20 -1.58 4.93
C GLU A 23 19.45 -1.45 3.42
N GLN A 24 19.09 -2.48 2.64
CA GLN A 24 19.16 -2.43 1.18
C GLN A 24 18.27 -1.33 0.59
N ARG A 25 17.04 -1.18 1.12
CA ARG A 25 16.12 -0.12 0.70
C ARG A 25 16.63 1.28 1.07
N SER A 26 17.21 1.46 2.25
CA SER A 26 17.81 2.74 2.64
C SER A 26 18.92 3.13 1.69
N LYS A 27 19.86 2.21 1.41
CA LYS A 27 20.96 2.45 0.46
C LYS A 27 20.47 2.80 -0.95
N LEU A 28 19.40 2.16 -1.39
CA LEU A 28 18.74 2.46 -2.67
C LEU A 28 18.18 3.89 -2.67
N TYR A 29 17.38 4.27 -1.67
CA TYR A 29 16.79 5.60 -1.61
C TYR A 29 17.83 6.71 -1.44
N ASP A 30 18.87 6.48 -0.63
CA ASP A 30 19.99 7.42 -0.47
C ASP A 30 20.73 7.65 -1.78
N LYS A 31 20.93 6.58 -2.57
CA LYS A 31 21.54 6.68 -3.89
C LYS A 31 20.62 7.43 -4.85
N MET A 32 19.32 7.13 -4.87
CA MET A 32 18.36 7.83 -5.72
C MET A 32 18.30 9.34 -5.41
N ALA A 33 18.35 9.72 -4.12
CA ALA A 33 18.36 11.12 -3.70
C ALA A 33 19.61 11.85 -4.20
N ARG A 34 20.80 11.26 -3.98
CA ARG A 34 22.06 11.83 -4.50
C ARG A 34 22.07 11.91 -6.02
N ASP A 35 21.64 10.86 -6.71
CA ASP A 35 21.59 10.84 -8.17
C ASP A 35 20.64 11.91 -8.70
N LEU A 36 19.50 12.15 -8.03
CA LEU A 36 18.56 13.22 -8.38
C LEU A 36 19.22 14.61 -8.30
N ASP A 37 19.99 14.87 -7.24
CA ASP A 37 20.68 16.14 -7.03
C ASP A 37 21.87 16.35 -7.98
N GLU A 38 22.66 15.31 -8.23
CA GLU A 38 23.92 15.38 -8.96
C GLU A 38 23.78 15.13 -10.48
N HIS A 39 22.86 14.24 -10.86
CA HIS A 39 22.74 13.69 -12.22
C HIS A 39 21.31 13.79 -12.80
N GLY A 40 20.36 14.37 -12.05
CA GLY A 40 18.94 14.36 -12.39
C GLY A 40 18.32 12.96 -12.26
N ALA A 41 17.21 12.68 -12.95
CA ALA A 41 16.51 11.40 -12.86
C ALA A 41 17.25 10.22 -13.55
N ALA A 42 18.58 10.13 -13.45
CA ALA A 42 19.41 9.10 -14.06
C ALA A 42 19.07 7.69 -13.55
N PHE A 43 18.61 7.56 -12.30
CA PHE A 43 18.13 6.30 -11.71
C PHE A 43 17.01 5.63 -12.53
N MET A 44 16.27 6.40 -13.35
CA MET A 44 15.26 5.88 -14.27
C MET A 44 15.84 4.99 -15.38
N LYS A 45 17.14 5.11 -15.69
CA LYS A 45 17.80 4.39 -16.80
C LYS A 45 18.43 3.07 -16.37
N HIS A 46 18.58 2.83 -15.07
CA HIS A 46 19.45 1.76 -14.55
C HIS A 46 18.68 0.53 -14.00
N GLY A 47 17.36 0.47 -14.16
CA GLY A 47 16.58 -0.74 -13.87
C GLY A 47 16.52 -1.14 -12.38
N GLU A 48 16.82 -0.23 -11.47
CA GLU A 48 16.66 -0.43 -10.03
C GLU A 48 15.19 -0.71 -9.71
N THR A 49 14.92 -1.59 -8.73
CA THR A 49 13.57 -2.06 -8.40
C THR A 49 13.11 -1.55 -7.04
N SER A 50 11.83 -1.18 -6.93
CA SER A 50 11.14 -0.94 -5.67
C SER A 50 9.87 -1.77 -5.66
N GLN A 51 9.73 -2.68 -4.69
CA GLN A 51 8.55 -3.53 -4.51
C GLN A 51 8.20 -4.35 -5.76
N SER A 52 9.18 -5.07 -6.31
CA SER A 52 9.02 -5.97 -7.48
C SER A 52 8.75 -5.28 -8.82
N LEU A 53 8.80 -3.95 -8.89
CA LEU A 53 8.68 -3.16 -10.12
C LEU A 53 9.96 -2.36 -10.35
N THR A 54 10.38 -2.16 -11.61
CA THR A 54 11.49 -1.24 -11.88
C THR A 54 11.05 0.19 -11.58
N ILE A 55 11.97 1.07 -11.19
CA ILE A 55 11.64 2.48 -10.95
C ILE A 55 11.10 3.14 -12.24
N SER A 56 11.59 2.70 -13.40
CA SER A 56 11.06 3.02 -14.73
C SER A 56 9.63 2.51 -15.01
N ASP A 57 9.15 1.51 -14.28
CA ASP A 57 7.75 1.08 -14.35
C ASP A 57 6.81 1.95 -13.54
N ILE A 58 7.34 2.68 -12.55
CA ILE A 58 6.58 3.43 -11.54
C ILE A 58 6.61 4.94 -11.84
N PHE A 59 7.69 5.45 -12.43
CA PHE A 59 7.87 6.87 -12.72
C PHE A 59 8.23 7.11 -14.20
N THR A 60 8.11 8.35 -14.64
CA THR A 60 8.56 8.85 -15.94
C THR A 60 9.01 10.30 -15.79
N VAL A 61 9.73 10.83 -16.76
CA VAL A 61 10.11 12.25 -16.78
C VAL A 61 9.22 12.97 -17.79
N LYS A 62 8.47 13.96 -17.31
CA LYS A 62 7.63 14.84 -18.13
C LYS A 62 7.99 16.29 -17.81
N ASP A 63 8.37 17.06 -18.83
CA ASP A 63 8.76 18.47 -18.71
C ASP A 63 9.89 18.72 -17.70
N GLY A 64 10.81 17.75 -17.56
CA GLY A 64 11.90 17.81 -16.58
C GLY A 64 11.53 17.37 -15.16
N TYR A 65 10.26 17.03 -14.91
CA TYR A 65 9.77 16.57 -13.61
C TYR A 65 9.54 15.06 -13.60
N VAL A 66 9.95 14.40 -12.51
CA VAL A 66 9.59 13.01 -12.23
C VAL A 66 8.09 12.95 -11.92
N THR A 67 7.35 12.20 -12.72
CA THR A 67 5.91 12.01 -12.60
C THR A 67 5.58 10.53 -12.49
N PRO A 68 4.62 10.13 -11.64
CA PRO A 68 4.24 8.72 -11.52
C PRO A 68 3.54 8.25 -12.79
N VAL A 69 3.85 7.03 -13.22
CA VAL A 69 3.14 6.32 -14.29
C VAL A 69 1.93 5.62 -13.66
N LEU A 70 0.74 6.15 -13.92
CA LEU A 70 -0.50 5.56 -13.43
C LEU A 70 -0.81 4.29 -14.23
N LYS A 71 -0.67 3.13 -13.59
CA LYS A 71 -1.10 1.83 -14.12
C LYS A 71 -2.30 1.34 -13.32
N ALA A 72 -3.38 0.99 -14.01
CA ALA A 72 -4.51 0.33 -13.37
C ALA A 72 -4.07 -1.07 -12.90
N ALA A 73 -4.39 -1.43 -11.65
CA ALA A 73 -4.22 -2.80 -11.19
C ALA A 73 -5.13 -3.72 -12.00
N ASN A 74 -4.55 -4.77 -12.60
CA ASN A 74 -5.29 -5.78 -13.35
C ASN A 74 -4.80 -7.18 -12.95
N PRO A 75 -5.61 -8.00 -12.24
CA PRO A 75 -6.96 -7.70 -11.79
C PRO A 75 -7.00 -6.55 -10.76
N PRO A 76 -8.15 -5.85 -10.63
CA PRO A 76 -8.27 -4.74 -9.69
C PRO A 76 -8.10 -5.21 -8.24
N VAL A 77 -7.71 -4.27 -7.38
CA VAL A 77 -7.82 -4.44 -5.94
C VAL A 77 -9.30 -4.54 -5.60
N ARG A 78 -9.67 -5.57 -4.84
CA ARG A 78 -11.02 -5.74 -4.29
C ARG A 78 -10.92 -5.91 -2.80
N ALA A 79 -11.70 -5.11 -2.08
CA ALA A 79 -11.64 -5.07 -0.63
C ALA A 79 -13.00 -4.73 -0.02
N ASN A 80 -13.25 -5.30 1.16
CA ASN A 80 -14.29 -4.82 2.05
C ASN A 80 -13.71 -3.65 2.81
N ILE A 81 -14.34 -2.50 2.65
CA ILE A 81 -13.90 -1.26 3.29
C ILE A 81 -14.99 -0.78 4.24
N LEU A 82 -14.55 -0.21 5.35
CA LEU A 82 -15.42 0.61 6.19
C LEU A 82 -15.23 2.07 5.78
N TYR A 83 -16.31 2.67 5.29
CA TYR A 83 -16.32 4.07 4.88
C TYR A 83 -16.03 5.00 6.07
N LEU A 84 -15.09 5.93 5.87
CA LEU A 84 -14.83 7.03 6.81
C LEU A 84 -15.42 8.30 6.22
N SER A 85 -16.38 8.90 6.91
CA SER A 85 -16.99 10.16 6.46
C SER A 85 -15.97 11.30 6.44
N THR A 86 -16.25 12.31 5.62
CA THR A 86 -15.42 13.51 5.50
C THR A 86 -15.35 14.32 6.78
N GLU A 87 -16.36 14.19 7.66
CA GLU A 87 -16.35 14.74 9.03
C GLU A 87 -15.09 14.31 9.80
N PHE A 88 -14.62 13.08 9.60
CA PHE A 88 -13.43 12.56 10.27
C PHE A 88 -12.20 12.55 9.36
N SER A 89 -12.35 12.26 8.06
CA SER A 89 -11.19 12.11 7.18
C SER A 89 -10.50 13.44 6.85
N VAL A 90 -11.25 14.55 6.78
CA VAL A 90 -10.67 15.87 6.48
C VAL A 90 -9.77 16.36 7.61
N PRO A 91 -10.19 16.37 8.89
CA PRO A 91 -9.29 16.75 9.99
C PRO A 91 -8.02 15.89 10.06
N ILE A 92 -8.12 14.59 9.79
CA ILE A 92 -6.94 13.70 9.75
C ILE A 92 -6.00 14.12 8.62
N ALA A 93 -6.53 14.35 7.42
CA ALA A 93 -5.72 14.76 6.27
C ALA A 93 -5.04 16.13 6.49
N GLU A 94 -5.73 17.07 7.14
CA GLU A 94 -5.16 18.37 7.52
C GLU A 94 -4.04 18.23 8.54
N ALA A 95 -4.24 17.42 9.58
CA ALA A 95 -3.21 17.13 10.59
C ALA A 95 -1.97 16.51 9.94
N VAL A 96 -2.15 15.45 9.14
CA VAL A 96 -1.05 14.80 8.40
C VAL A 96 -0.36 15.80 7.49
N LYS A 97 -1.11 16.58 6.70
CA LYS A 97 -0.51 17.58 5.81
C LYS A 97 0.29 18.63 6.58
N SER A 98 -0.21 19.12 7.71
CA SER A 98 0.48 20.13 8.52
C SER A 98 1.81 19.62 9.11
N ILE A 99 1.85 18.34 9.49
CA ILE A 99 3.04 17.69 10.06
C ILE A 99 4.08 17.40 8.97
N PHE A 100 3.66 16.85 7.83
CA PHE A 100 4.58 16.39 6.81
C PHE A 100 5.03 17.49 5.84
N SER A 101 4.21 18.50 5.54
CA SER A 101 4.56 19.52 4.54
C SER A 101 5.87 20.27 4.83
N PRO A 102 6.21 20.64 6.08
CA PRO A 102 7.49 21.29 6.38
C PRO A 102 8.73 20.43 6.09
N HIS A 103 8.58 19.10 6.02
CA HIS A 103 9.69 18.17 5.82
C HIS A 103 9.83 17.69 4.37
N PHE A 104 8.74 17.76 3.60
CA PHE A 104 8.70 17.24 2.24
C PHE A 104 8.22 18.37 1.33
N GLU A 105 9.18 19.14 0.79
CA GLU A 105 8.97 20.31 -0.08
C GLU A 105 8.26 19.95 -1.40
N LYS A 106 6.98 19.55 -1.31
CA LYS A 106 6.14 18.99 -2.38
C LYS A 106 6.54 17.61 -2.90
N ALA A 107 7.52 16.97 -2.28
CA ALA A 107 7.97 15.62 -2.63
C ALA A 107 7.02 14.50 -2.13
N ILE A 108 5.95 14.84 -1.42
CA ILE A 108 4.98 13.89 -0.86
C ILE A 108 3.64 13.99 -1.58
N TRP A 109 3.08 12.83 -1.93
CA TRP A 109 1.73 12.73 -2.46
C TRP A 109 0.76 12.43 -1.30
N PHE A 110 -0.19 13.33 -1.06
CA PHE A 110 -1.25 13.11 -0.07
C PHE A 110 -2.45 12.47 -0.76
N GLN A 111 -2.96 11.39 -0.18
CA GLN A 111 -4.19 10.76 -0.65
C GLN A 111 -5.38 11.71 -0.50
N ASN A 112 -6.32 11.65 -1.45
CA ASN A 112 -7.58 12.40 -1.38
C ASN A 112 -8.37 11.98 -0.13
N SER A 113 -8.69 12.94 0.74
CA SER A 113 -9.41 12.70 2.00
C SER A 113 -10.82 12.13 1.80
N THR A 114 -11.46 12.37 0.65
CA THR A 114 -12.78 11.77 0.35
C THR A 114 -12.71 10.26 0.12
N MET A 115 -11.50 9.72 -0.05
CA MET A 115 -11.23 8.31 -0.32
C MET A 115 -10.71 7.56 0.93
N TYR A 116 -10.62 8.21 2.08
CA TYR A 116 -10.13 7.56 3.29
C TYR A 116 -11.15 6.50 3.75
N HIS A 117 -10.64 5.36 4.17
CA HIS A 117 -11.43 4.21 4.61
C HIS A 117 -10.56 3.32 5.50
N PHE A 118 -11.19 2.44 6.27
CA PHE A 118 -10.50 1.34 6.92
C PHE A 118 -10.64 0.09 6.06
N SER A 119 -9.53 -0.47 5.58
CA SER A 119 -9.55 -1.76 4.91
C SER A 119 -9.82 -2.86 5.93
N MET A 120 -10.91 -3.60 5.75
CA MET A 120 -11.28 -4.71 6.62
C MET A 120 -10.75 -6.05 6.09
N PHE A 121 -10.82 -6.23 4.77
CA PHE A 121 -10.39 -7.46 4.11
C PHE A 121 -10.05 -7.17 2.64
N HIS A 122 -9.00 -7.81 2.10
CA HIS A 122 -8.63 -7.73 0.68
C HIS A 122 -8.86 -9.09 0.00
N ALA A 123 -9.82 -9.16 -0.91
CA ALA A 123 -10.07 -10.34 -1.75
C ALA A 123 -9.07 -10.45 -2.92
N SER A 124 -8.50 -9.31 -3.34
CA SER A 124 -7.44 -9.22 -4.35
C SER A 124 -6.56 -8.02 -4.04
N HIS A 125 -5.24 -8.18 -4.11
CA HIS A 125 -4.26 -7.11 -3.90
C HIS A 125 -3.01 -7.29 -4.78
N HIS A 126 -2.13 -6.29 -4.79
CA HIS A 126 -1.00 -6.24 -5.72
C HIS A 126 0.02 -7.39 -5.58
N ILE A 127 0.16 -7.99 -4.39
CA ILE A 127 1.03 -9.15 -4.14
C ILE A 127 0.36 -10.46 -4.57
N VAL A 128 -0.93 -10.63 -4.26
CA VAL A 128 -1.72 -11.82 -4.59
C VAL A 128 -2.94 -11.38 -5.39
N PRO A 129 -2.78 -11.15 -6.70
CA PRO A 129 -3.88 -10.76 -7.56
C PRO A 129 -4.84 -11.94 -7.76
N VAL A 130 -6.13 -11.71 -7.51
CA VAL A 130 -7.18 -12.72 -7.68
C VAL A 130 -8.18 -12.20 -8.71
N PRO A 131 -8.25 -12.74 -9.94
CA PRO A 131 -9.29 -12.38 -10.89
C PRO A 131 -10.68 -12.74 -10.37
N ALA A 132 -11.70 -12.00 -10.80
CA ALA A 132 -13.10 -12.32 -10.52
C ALA A 132 -13.97 -11.95 -11.71
N SER A 133 -15.00 -12.75 -11.99
CA SER A 133 -16.05 -12.42 -12.95
C SER A 133 -16.97 -11.33 -12.41
N LYS A 134 -17.83 -10.77 -13.27
CA LYS A 134 -18.83 -9.78 -12.81
C LYS A 134 -19.79 -10.40 -11.81
N GLU A 135 -20.18 -11.65 -12.04
CA GLU A 135 -21.09 -12.40 -11.19
C GLU A 135 -20.47 -12.64 -9.80
N GLU A 136 -19.18 -12.99 -9.74
CA GLU A 136 -18.46 -13.15 -8.47
C GLU A 136 -18.40 -11.82 -7.69
N ILE A 137 -18.13 -10.70 -8.37
CA ILE A 137 -18.11 -9.36 -7.76
C ILE A 137 -19.49 -8.97 -7.21
N GLU A 138 -20.57 -9.24 -7.96
CA GLU A 138 -21.93 -8.97 -7.48
C GLU A 138 -22.32 -9.84 -6.29
N VAL A 139 -21.85 -11.10 -6.23
CA VAL A 139 -22.02 -11.98 -5.07
C VAL A 139 -21.24 -11.47 -3.87
N GLU A 140 -19.99 -11.03 -4.05
CA GLU A 140 -19.18 -10.38 -2.99
C GLU A 140 -19.94 -9.17 -2.42
N ALA A 141 -20.38 -8.23 -3.28
CA ALA A 141 -21.09 -7.02 -2.88
C ALA A 141 -22.43 -7.32 -2.18
N SER A 142 -23.21 -8.27 -2.72
CA SER A 142 -24.49 -8.69 -2.13
C SER A 142 -24.32 -9.32 -0.75
N SER A 143 -23.25 -10.10 -0.57
CA SER A 143 -22.93 -10.74 0.72
C SER A 143 -22.56 -9.70 1.78
N VAL A 144 -21.73 -8.72 1.42
CA VAL A 144 -21.38 -7.60 2.33
C VAL A 144 -22.64 -6.82 2.71
N LYS A 145 -23.51 -6.52 1.74
CA LYS A 145 -24.77 -5.81 1.98
C LYS A 145 -25.71 -6.57 2.91
N ALA A 146 -25.84 -7.89 2.73
CA ALA A 146 -26.68 -8.74 3.57
C ALA A 146 -26.19 -8.74 5.02
N VAL A 147 -24.88 -8.84 5.25
CA VAL A 147 -24.30 -8.77 6.59
C VAL A 147 -24.50 -7.38 7.20
N ALA A 148 -24.18 -6.31 6.45
CA ALA A 148 -24.32 -4.94 6.93
C ALA A 148 -25.76 -4.58 7.31
N ALA A 149 -26.76 -5.14 6.62
CA ALA A 149 -28.18 -4.91 6.93
C ALA A 149 -28.62 -5.47 8.30
N MET A 150 -27.89 -6.44 8.85
CA MET A 150 -28.20 -7.04 10.16
C MET A 150 -27.33 -6.48 11.29
N LEU A 151 -26.29 -5.71 10.98
CA LEU A 151 -25.38 -5.16 11.96
C LEU A 151 -25.89 -3.81 12.49
N CYS A 152 -25.68 -3.58 13.79
CA CYS A 152 -25.87 -2.26 14.37
C CYS A 152 -24.74 -1.31 13.90
N PRO A 153 -25.00 0.01 13.79
CA PRO A 153 -23.96 0.99 13.54
C PRO A 153 -22.81 0.85 14.55
N LEU A 154 -21.58 0.82 14.04
CA LEU A 154 -20.39 0.69 14.87
C LEU A 154 -20.00 2.05 15.45
N LYS A 155 -19.72 2.09 16.75
CA LYS A 155 -19.03 3.23 17.38
C LYS A 155 -17.54 2.94 17.41
N ILE A 156 -16.77 3.69 16.63
CA ILE A 156 -15.34 3.48 16.46
C ILE A 156 -14.59 4.68 17.01
N VAL A 157 -13.50 4.41 17.73
CA VAL A 157 -12.59 5.44 18.23
C VAL A 157 -11.23 5.19 17.59
N LEU A 158 -10.75 6.18 16.85
CA LEU A 158 -9.37 6.22 16.36
C LEU A 158 -8.51 6.90 17.42
N ASP A 159 -7.79 6.11 18.21
CA ASP A 159 -7.00 6.60 19.35
C ASP A 159 -5.70 7.30 18.91
N ARG A 160 -5.03 6.78 17.89
CA ARG A 160 -3.77 7.32 17.37
C ARG A 160 -3.51 6.94 15.92
N VAL A 161 -2.80 7.81 15.24
CA VAL A 161 -2.22 7.59 13.90
C VAL A 161 -0.71 7.54 14.11
N PHE A 162 -0.08 6.43 13.70
CA PHE A 162 1.37 6.23 13.77
C PHE A 162 2.03 6.56 12.43
#